data_AF-M2B3V5-F1
#
_entry.id   AF-M2B3V5-F1
#
_cell.length_a   1.000
_cell.length_b   1.000
_cell.length_c   1.000
_cell.angle_alpha   90.00
_cell.angle_beta   90.00
_cell.angle_gamma   90.00
#
_symmetry.space_group_name_H-M   'P 1'
#
loop_
_entity.id
_entity.type
_entity.pdbx_description
1 polymer ?
#
loop_
_entity_poly.entity_id
_entity_poly.type
_entity_poly.pdbx_seq_one_letter_code
_entity_poly.pdbx_strand_id
1 'polypeptide(L)'
;MLAMQYQEIEISTYEGEIISTLSDGRKVKQPFEWSIENGELEIEYSEDISDMDIIGIDREYTDEELTALDTCIVEKSELEYQILASYDYKEALEEYKASRNLYSYYGVSPRDFFQNK
;
A
#
# COMPACT_ATOMS: atom_id res chain seq x y z
N MET A 1 10.32 26.01 10.98
CA MET A 1 9.16 25.31 10.44
C MET A 1 9.67 24.11 9.69
N LEU A 2 9.58 22.97 10.35
CA LEU A 2 9.76 21.67 9.76
C LEU A 2 8.59 21.42 8.79
N ALA A 3 8.89 20.99 7.57
CA ALA A 3 7.86 20.72 6.56
C ALA A 3 8.26 19.53 5.70
N MET A 4 7.27 18.78 5.23
CA MET A 4 7.48 17.75 4.21
C MET A 4 7.94 18.39 2.90
N GLN A 5 9.05 17.88 2.34
CA GLN A 5 9.60 18.32 1.05
C GLN A 5 9.31 17.35 -0.08
N TYR A 6 9.39 16.06 0.22
CA TYR A 6 9.28 14.99 -0.76
C TYR A 6 8.62 13.79 -0.12
N GLN A 7 7.85 13.05 -0.90
CA GLN A 7 7.16 11.85 -0.47
C GLN A 7 7.26 10.79 -1.57
N GLU A 8 7.59 9.57 -1.15
CA GLU A 8 7.61 8.39 -2.00
C GLU A 8 6.79 7.28 -1.35
N ILE A 9 6.18 6.44 -2.18
CA ILE A 9 5.40 5.29 -1.73
C ILE A 9 6.06 4.07 -2.32
N GLU A 10 6.58 3.22 -1.45
CA GLU A 10 7.15 1.93 -1.80
C GLU A 10 6.10 0.86 -1.58
N ILE A 11 5.77 0.12 -2.63
CA ILE A 11 4.75 -0.94 -2.61
C ILE A 11 5.46 -2.25 -2.85
N SER A 12 5.18 -3.23 -1.98
CA SER A 12 5.58 -4.62 -2.13
C SER A 12 4.35 -5.51 -2.11
N THR A 13 4.55 -6.82 -2.20
CA THR A 13 3.47 -7.80 -2.15
C THR A 13 2.80 -7.79 -0.76
N TYR A 14 1.57 -7.27 -0.69
CA TYR A 14 0.70 -7.12 0.50
C TYR A 14 1.14 -6.12 1.58
N GLU A 15 2.28 -5.47 1.40
CA GLU A 15 2.81 -4.47 2.32
C GLU A 15 3.23 -3.22 1.56
N GLY A 16 3.47 -2.13 2.27
CA GLY A 16 4.08 -0.94 1.71
C GLY A 16 4.46 0.08 2.78
N GLU A 17 5.26 1.06 2.36
CA GLU A 17 5.71 2.14 3.22
C GLU A 17 5.59 3.47 2.48
N ILE A 18 5.02 4.46 3.17
CA ILE A 18 5.13 5.86 2.78
C ILE A 18 6.38 6.42 3.45
N ILE A 19 7.29 6.95 2.64
CA ILE A 19 8.53 7.57 3.10
C ILE A 19 8.46 9.05 2.77
N SER A 20 8.38 9.87 3.81
CA SER A 20 8.38 11.33 3.67
C SER A 20 9.72 11.91 4.10
N THR A 21 10.28 12.82 3.33
CA THR A 21 11.52 13.55 3.68
C THR A 21 11.16 14.96 4.12
N LEU A 22 11.58 15.32 5.33
CA LEU A 22 11.39 16.63 5.94
C LEU A 22 12.46 17.62 5.47
N SER A 23 12.20 18.91 5.67
CA SER A 23 13.06 20.00 5.23
C SER A 23 14.47 20.02 5.81
N ASP A 24 14.70 19.30 6.91
CA ASP A 24 16.01 19.13 7.53
C ASP A 24 16.70 17.81 7.14
N GLY A 25 16.09 17.06 6.21
CA GLY A 25 16.61 15.79 5.69
C GLY A 25 16.23 14.56 6.51
N ARG A 26 15.51 14.71 7.63
CA ARG A 26 14.97 13.56 8.36
C ARG A 26 13.88 12.86 7.55
N LYS A 27 13.77 11.55 7.75
CA LYS A 27 12.76 10.72 7.11
C LYS A 27 11.68 10.34 8.10
N VAL A 28 10.44 10.35 7.64
CA VAL A 28 9.27 9.83 8.33
C VAL A 28 8.84 8.56 7.59
N LYS A 29 8.60 7.49 8.33
CA LYS A 29 8.05 6.25 7.80
C LYS A 29 6.64 6.05 8.32
N GLN A 30 5.75 5.64 7.43
CA GLN A 30 4.41 5.22 7.77
C GLN A 30 4.11 3.92 7.01
N PRO A 31 4.03 2.77 7.71
CA PRO A 31 3.71 1.50 7.08
C PRO A 31 2.23 1.41 6.74
N PHE A 32 1.91 0.60 5.73
CA PHE A 32 0.54 0.18 5.42
C PHE A 32 0.54 -1.24 4.89
N GLU A 33 -0.60 -1.90 5.02
CA GLU A 33 -0.85 -3.22 4.45
C GLU A 33 -1.96 -3.12 3.41
N TRP A 34 -1.95 -4.02 2.43
CA TRP A 34 -3.00 -4.10 1.44
C TRP A 34 -3.27 -5.54 1.04
N SER A 35 -4.51 -5.81 0.63
CA SER A 35 -4.92 -7.15 0.23
C SER A 35 -5.98 -7.11 -0.87
N ILE A 36 -6.30 -8.28 -1.42
CA ILE A 36 -7.38 -8.43 -2.40
C ILE A 36 -8.49 -9.25 -1.77
N GLU A 37 -9.57 -8.59 -1.37
CA GLU A 37 -10.76 -9.22 -0.84
C GLU A 37 -11.89 -9.18 -1.86
N ASN A 38 -12.48 -10.33 -2.16
CA ASN A 38 -13.56 -10.44 -3.16
C ASN A 38 -13.23 -9.87 -4.56
N GLY A 39 -11.94 -9.66 -4.87
CA GLY A 39 -11.48 -9.08 -6.13
C GLY A 39 -11.36 -7.56 -6.11
N GLU A 40 -11.55 -6.93 -4.95
CA GLU A 40 -11.38 -5.50 -4.70
C GLU A 40 -10.15 -5.27 -3.83
N LEU A 41 -9.56 -4.08 -3.92
CA LEU A 41 -8.41 -3.69 -3.10
C LEU A 41 -8.90 -3.28 -1.70
N GLU A 42 -8.34 -3.90 -0.68
CA GLU A 42 -8.48 -3.47 0.71
C GLU A 42 -7.14 -2.92 1.20
N ILE A 43 -7.18 -1.86 2.00
CA ILE A 43 -6.00 -1.20 2.56
C ILE A 43 -6.19 -1.00 4.05
N GLU A 44 -5.25 -1.53 4.82
CA GLU A 44 -5.09 -1.27 6.24
C GLU A 44 -4.01 -0.20 6.43
N TYR A 45 -4.48 0.97 6.85
CA TYR A 45 -3.68 2.19 6.95
C TYR A 45 -4.14 2.97 8.19
N SER A 46 -3.20 3.43 8.99
CA SER A 46 -3.49 4.31 10.13
C SER A 46 -3.19 5.75 9.77
N GLU A 47 -4.19 6.61 9.88
CA GLU A 47 -4.03 8.07 9.80
C GLU A 47 -3.53 8.67 11.13
N ASP A 48 -3.33 7.85 12.17
CA ASP A 48 -2.81 8.34 13.44
C ASP A 48 -1.30 8.63 13.33
N ILE A 49 -0.92 9.84 13.74
CA ILE A 49 0.46 10.30 13.83
C ILE A 49 1.28 9.40 14.79
N SER A 50 0.63 8.74 15.76
CA SER A 50 1.30 7.80 16.66
C SER A 50 1.91 6.59 15.97
N ASP A 51 1.40 6.25 14.78
CA ASP A 51 1.85 5.09 14.01
C ASP A 51 2.90 5.48 12.95
N MET A 52 3.42 6.72 13.05
CA MET A 52 4.50 7.23 12.22
C MET A 52 5.79 7.41 13.00
N ASP A 53 6.90 7.05 12.36
CA ASP A 53 8.22 7.15 12.96
C ASP A 53 9.13 8.13 12.23
N ILE A 54 9.62 9.14 12.95
CA ILE A 54 10.77 9.92 12.49
C ILE A 54 12.02 9.08 12.75
N ILE A 55 12.66 8.61 11.68
CA ILE A 55 13.80 7.69 11.76
C ILE A 55 14.90 8.27 12.65
N GLY A 56 15.29 7.52 13.69
CA GLY A 56 16.38 7.86 14.59
C GLY A 56 16.00 8.78 15.75
N ILE A 57 14.71 8.97 16.02
CA ILE A 57 14.21 9.72 17.17
C ILE A 57 13.46 8.77 18.12
N ASP A 58 14.05 8.50 19.29
CA ASP A 58 13.44 7.66 20.36
C ASP A 58 12.89 8.50 21.53
N ARG A 59 12.57 9.77 21.29
CA ARG A 59 11.98 10.67 22.30
C ARG A 59 10.58 11.11 21.88
N GLU A 60 9.84 11.64 22.84
CA GLU A 60 8.58 12.35 22.55
C GLU A 60 8.84 13.47 21.53
N TYR A 61 7.96 13.55 20.52
CA TYR A 61 8.03 14.54 19.46
C TYR A 61 7.69 15.94 20.00
N THR A 62 8.35 16.95 19.44
CA THR A 62 8.00 18.35 19.72
C THR A 62 6.72 18.73 18.97
N ASP A 63 6.06 19.82 19.37
CA ASP A 63 4.89 20.34 18.66
C ASP A 63 5.17 20.61 17.17
N GLU A 64 6.39 21.05 16.85
CA GLU A 64 6.83 21.29 15.46
C GLU A 64 6.99 19.98 14.68
N GLU A 65 7.48 18.92 15.33
CA GLU A 65 7.58 17.57 14.72
C GLU A 65 6.22 16.94 14.53
N LEU A 66 5.32 17.02 15.52
CA LEU A 66 3.94 16.54 15.41
C LEU A 66 3.21 17.25 14.27
N THR A 67 3.38 18.56 14.14
CA THR A 67 2.79 19.32 13.02
C THR A 67 3.36 18.86 11.67
N ALA A 68 4.64 18.51 11.60
CA ALA A 68 5.23 17.98 10.36
C ALA A 68 4.73 16.58 10.02
N LEU A 69 4.54 15.71 11.02
CA LEU A 69 3.99 14.37 10.83
C LEU A 69 2.57 14.41 10.26
N ASP A 70 1.73 15.34 10.74
CA ASP A 70 0.39 15.57 10.20
C ASP A 70 0.43 15.87 8.68
N THR A 71 1.43 16.63 8.22
CA THR A 71 1.61 16.91 6.79
C THR A 71 2.14 15.73 5.96
N CYS A 72 2.60 14.66 6.61
CA CYS A 72 3.08 13.45 5.95
C CYS A 72 1.98 12.41 5.73
N ILE A 73 0.78 12.60 6.29
CA ILE A 73 -0.38 11.74 6.07
C ILE A 73 -0.74 11.75 4.58
N VAL A 74 -0.99 10.57 4.03
CA VAL A 74 -1.45 10.37 2.65
C VAL A 74 -2.93 10.05 2.67
N GLU A 75 -3.70 10.71 1.82
CA GLU A 75 -5.11 10.38 1.65
C GLU A 75 -5.26 8.95 1.13
N LYS A 76 -6.19 8.18 1.72
CA LYS A 76 -6.46 6.80 1.31
C LYS A 76 -6.66 6.64 -0.20
N SER A 77 -7.33 7.59 -0.86
CA SER A 77 -7.55 7.54 -2.32
C SER A 77 -6.27 7.65 -3.14
N GLU A 78 -5.26 8.39 -2.67
CA GLU A 78 -3.95 8.45 -3.32
C GLU A 78 -3.21 7.12 -3.16
N LEU A 79 -3.24 6.54 -1.96
CA LEU A 79 -2.72 5.20 -1.67
C LEU A 79 -3.35 4.13 -2.58
N GLU A 80 -4.69 4.13 -2.70
CA GLU A 80 -5.43 3.24 -3.60
C GLU A 80 -4.96 3.37 -5.04
N TYR A 81 -4.85 4.61 -5.54
CA TYR A 81 -4.40 4.87 -6.90
C TYR A 81 -3.00 4.31 -7.17
N GLN A 82 -2.07 4.52 -6.23
CA GLN A 82 -0.68 4.07 -6.35
C GLN A 82 -0.57 2.55 -6.29
N ILE A 83 -1.30 1.89 -5.38
CA ILE A 83 -1.33 0.42 -5.29
C ILE A 83 -1.91 -0.18 -6.57
N LEU A 84 -3.05 0.33 -7.06
CA LEU A 84 -3.65 -0.16 -8.31
C LEU A 84 -2.73 0.01 -9.52
N ALA A 85 -1.87 1.03 -9.52
CA ALA A 85 -0.89 1.26 -10.57
C ALA A 85 0.34 0.35 -10.48
N SER A 86 0.62 -0.22 -9.30
CA SER A 86 1.81 -1.02 -9.01
C SER A 86 1.88 -2.32 -9.81
N TYR A 87 3.09 -2.87 -9.91
CA TYR A 87 3.31 -4.18 -10.53
C TYR A 87 2.81 -5.30 -9.61
N ASP A 88 3.14 -5.22 -8.32
CA ASP A 88 2.75 -6.20 -7.30
C ASP A 88 1.24 -6.41 -7.23
N TYR A 89 0.44 -5.33 -7.27
CA TYR A 89 -1.03 -5.46 -7.30
C TYR A 89 -1.53 -6.20 -8.54
N LYS A 90 -0.96 -5.90 -9.71
CA LYS A 90 -1.37 -6.53 -10.97
C LYS A 90 -1.06 -8.03 -10.96
N GLU A 91 0.12 -8.40 -10.47
CA GLU A 91 0.53 -9.80 -10.31
C GLU A 91 -0.38 -10.52 -9.30
N ALA A 92 -0.58 -9.95 -8.11
CA ALA A 92 -1.47 -10.52 -7.10
C ALA A 92 -2.92 -10.69 -7.58
N LEU A 93 -3.43 -9.73 -8.38
CA LEU A 93 -4.77 -9.81 -8.94
C LEU A 93 -4.90 -10.93 -9.99
N GLU A 94 -3.87 -11.16 -10.80
CA GLU A 94 -3.84 -12.27 -11.74
C GLU A 94 -3.80 -13.62 -11.02
N GLU A 95 -2.97 -13.76 -9.99
CA GLU A 95 -2.92 -14.96 -9.14
C GLU A 95 -4.26 -15.21 -8.44
N TYR A 96 -4.88 -14.16 -7.88
CA TYR A 96 -6.19 -14.24 -7.26
C TYR A 96 -7.24 -14.76 -8.25
N LYS A 97 -7.29 -14.21 -9.47
CA LYS A 97 -8.22 -14.67 -10.53
C LYS A 97 -7.93 -16.12 -10.95
N ALA A 98 -6.66 -16.50 -11.05
CA ALA A 98 -6.26 -17.86 -11.41
C ALA A 98 -6.67 -18.88 -10.32
N SER A 99 -6.56 -18.51 -9.04
CA SER A 99 -6.97 -19.33 -7.91
C SER A 99 -8.50 -19.58 -7.88
N ARG A 100 -9.29 -18.60 -8.31
CA ARG A 100 -10.75 -18.68 -8.39
C ARG A 100 -11.26 -19.37 -9.66
N ASN A 101 -10.40 -19.53 -10.67
CA ASN A 101 -10.75 -20.25 -11.88
C ASN A 101 -10.71 -21.76 -11.62
N LEU A 102 -11.89 -22.36 -11.42
CA LEU A 102 -12.06 -23.80 -11.17
C LEU A 102 -11.35 -24.69 -12.21
N TYR A 103 -11.13 -24.18 -13.41
CA TYR A 103 -10.54 -24.88 -14.53
C TYR A 103 -9.00 -24.87 -14.54
N SER A 104 -8.36 -23.98 -13.76
CA SER A 104 -6.89 -23.88 -13.71
C SER A 104 -6.24 -25.14 -13.13
N TYR A 105 -6.91 -25.82 -12.20
CA TYR A 105 -6.39 -27.02 -11.52
C TYR A 105 -6.47 -28.30 -12.36
N TYR A 106 -7.30 -28.33 -13.41
CA TYR A 106 -7.56 -29.55 -14.19
C TYR A 106 -6.92 -29.55 -15.59
N GLY A 107 -6.14 -28.52 -15.95
CA GLY A 107 -5.53 -28.42 -17.28
C GLY A 107 -6.54 -28.36 -18.44
N VAL A 108 -7.80 -28.06 -18.12
CA VAL A 108 -8.92 -27.96 -19.06
C VAL A 108 -9.33 -26.50 -19.14
N SER A 109 -9.65 -26.05 -20.34
CA SER A 109 -10.26 -24.76 -20.58
C SER A 109 -11.78 -24.87 -20.48
N PRO A 110 -12.52 -23.78 -20.22
CA PRO A 110 -13.98 -23.79 -20.31
C PRO A 110 -14.50 -24.36 -21.64
N ARG A 111 -13.74 -24.21 -22.74
CA ARG A 111 -14.09 -24.75 -24.06
C ARG A 111 -14.18 -26.28 -24.08
N ASP A 112 -13.42 -26.97 -23.23
CA ASP A 112 -13.45 -28.44 -23.16
C ASP A 112 -14.78 -28.96 -22.58
N PHE A 113 -15.51 -28.12 -21.82
CA PHE A 113 -16.81 -28.46 -21.27
C PHE A 113 -17.98 -28.12 -22.20
N PHE A 114 -17.80 -27.20 -23.16
CA PHE A 114 -18.86 -26.73 -24.05
C PHE A 114 -18.90 -27.42 -25.43
N GLN A 115 -18.07 -28.44 -25.68
CA GLN A 115 -18.03 -29.15 -26.97
C GLN A 115 -19.00 -30.34 -27.13
N ASN A 116 -19.84 -30.65 -26.14
CA ASN A 116 -20.89 -31.67 -26.31
C ASN A 116 -22.28 -31.03 -26.45
N LYS A 117 -22.64 -30.65 -27.68
CA LYS A 117 -24.03 -30.57 -28.14
C LYS A 117 -24.16 -31.17 -29.52
#